data_AF-A0A661ANM6-F1
#
_entry.id   AF-A0A661ANM6-F1
#
_cell.length_a   1.000
_cell.length_b   1.000
_cell.length_c   1.000
_cell.angle_alpha   90.00
_cell.angle_beta   90.00
_cell.angle_gamma   90.00
#
_symmetry.space_group_name_H-M   'P 1'
#
loop_
_entity.id
_entity.type
_entity.pdbx_description
1 polymer ?
#
loop_
_entity_poly.entity_id
_entity_poly.type
_entity_poly.pdbx_seq_one_letter_code
_entity_poly.pdbx_strand_id
1 'polypeptide(L)'
;MKGSVLVIGGGVAGIQSSLDLAEGGFKVYLLEKGLSIGGVMAQLDKTFPTNDCSMCILSPKMVEAGRHLNIELITGGELLSVDGEPGNFKVKIKKNARYVDLEKCKGCGDCAEACPVEVLHPYEENLTLRKAIWRPFDQAVPSAFAIDKKGIPPCRARCPIHLNAHGYVMAVKAGEWKRAQEIVRKERDFVFAATAARICTHP
;
A
#
# COMPACT_ATOMS: atom_id res chain seq x y z
N MET A 1 3.89 26.00 -22.21
CA MET A 1 2.50 25.71 -22.66
C MET A 1 1.61 25.65 -21.44
N LYS A 2 0.30 25.97 -21.54
CA LYS A 2 -0.66 25.84 -20.43
C LYS A 2 -1.56 24.65 -20.69
N GLY A 3 -1.46 23.61 -19.88
CA GLY A 3 -2.30 22.42 -19.97
C GLY A 3 -1.90 21.39 -18.93
N SER A 4 -2.86 20.56 -18.52
CA SER A 4 -2.60 19.41 -17.64
C SER A 4 -2.99 18.11 -18.33
N VAL A 5 -2.21 17.06 -18.11
CA VAL A 5 -2.44 15.72 -18.66
C VAL A 5 -2.60 14.73 -17.53
N LEU A 6 -3.53 13.78 -17.66
CA LEU A 6 -3.64 12.64 -16.76
C LEU A 6 -3.13 11.39 -17.49
N VAL A 7 -2.12 10.73 -16.92
CA VAL A 7 -1.61 9.45 -17.37
C VAL A 7 -2.12 8.37 -16.43
N ILE A 8 -2.74 7.32 -17.00
CA ILE A 8 -3.34 6.23 -16.24
C ILE A 8 -2.45 4.99 -16.37
N GLY A 9 -1.92 4.52 -15.25
CA GLY A 9 -0.99 3.39 -15.15
C GLY A 9 0.46 3.85 -15.09
N GLY A 10 1.13 3.52 -13.99
CA GLY A 10 2.53 3.82 -13.70
C GLY A 10 3.50 2.70 -14.10
N GLY A 11 3.21 1.95 -15.16
CA GLY A 11 4.20 1.05 -15.78
C GLY A 11 5.26 1.83 -16.57
N VAL A 12 6.22 1.13 -17.18
CA VAL A 12 7.30 1.76 -17.99
C VAL A 12 6.79 2.74 -19.04
N ALA A 13 5.69 2.41 -19.73
CA ALA A 13 5.08 3.27 -20.73
C ALA A 13 4.52 4.57 -20.12
N GLY A 14 3.74 4.47 -19.04
CA GLY A 14 3.14 5.64 -18.39
C GLY A 14 4.17 6.52 -17.68
N ILE A 15 5.22 5.92 -17.12
CA ILE A 15 6.36 6.67 -16.57
C ILE A 15 7.03 7.48 -17.68
N GLN A 16 7.37 6.85 -18.81
CA GLN A 16 8.03 7.55 -19.91
C GLN A 16 7.13 8.66 -20.49
N SER A 17 5.86 8.37 -20.77
CA SER A 17 4.92 9.38 -21.26
C SER A 17 4.79 10.55 -20.29
N SER A 18 4.81 10.30 -18.99
CA SER A 18 4.74 11.36 -17.98
C SER A 18 5.99 12.23 -17.97
N LEU A 19 7.18 11.63 -18.09
CA LEU A 19 8.45 12.36 -18.18
C LEU A 19 8.50 13.23 -19.43
N ASP A 20 8.21 12.67 -20.62
CA ASP A 20 8.26 13.40 -21.88
C ASP A 20 7.28 14.60 -21.88
N LEU A 21 6.07 14.42 -21.36
CA LEU A 21 5.08 15.49 -21.24
C LEU A 21 5.49 16.55 -20.22
N ALA A 22 6.11 16.13 -19.11
CA ALA A 22 6.56 17.03 -18.06
C ALA A 22 7.77 17.88 -18.50
N GLU A 23 8.69 17.31 -19.27
CA GLU A 23 9.79 18.00 -19.94
C GLU A 23 9.28 18.95 -21.03
N GLY A 24 8.19 18.58 -21.72
CA GLY A 24 7.45 19.47 -22.62
C GLY A 24 6.76 20.65 -21.92
N GLY A 25 6.82 20.71 -20.58
CA GLY A 25 6.31 21.81 -19.77
C GLY A 25 4.82 21.70 -19.42
N PHE A 26 4.22 20.51 -19.55
CA PHE A 26 2.85 20.25 -19.08
C PHE A 26 2.84 19.80 -17.62
N LYS A 27 1.78 20.13 -16.89
CA LYS A 27 1.54 19.52 -15.58
C LYS A 27 0.93 18.12 -15.78
N VAL A 28 1.56 17.09 -15.25
CA VAL A 28 1.13 15.70 -15.42
C VAL A 28 0.62 15.16 -14.10
N TYR A 29 -0.55 14.53 -14.10
CA TYR A 29 -1.03 13.69 -13.01
C TYR A 29 -0.77 12.24 -13.40
N LEU A 30 0.05 11.52 -12.65
CA LEU A 30 0.34 10.10 -12.89
C LEU A 30 -0.46 9.25 -11.91
N LEU A 31 -1.51 8.59 -12.40
CA LEU A 31 -2.41 7.76 -11.60
C LEU A 31 -1.99 6.29 -11.64
N GLU A 32 -1.68 5.72 -10.48
CA GLU A 32 -1.32 4.32 -10.31
C GLU A 32 -2.25 3.62 -9.29
N LYS A 33 -2.76 2.45 -9.67
CA LYS A 33 -3.65 1.63 -8.84
C LYS A 33 -2.92 1.01 -7.66
N GLY A 34 -1.70 0.52 -7.90
CA GLY A 34 -0.82 -0.05 -6.90
C GLY A 34 -0.25 1.00 -5.94
N LEU A 35 0.49 0.50 -4.95
CA LEU A 35 1.17 1.35 -3.97
C LEU A 35 2.47 1.97 -4.49
N SER A 36 2.94 1.53 -5.67
CA SER A 36 4.17 1.97 -6.32
C SER A 36 3.99 1.96 -7.82
N ILE A 37 4.69 2.86 -8.50
CA ILE A 37 4.93 2.79 -9.95
C ILE A 37 5.99 1.71 -10.25
N GLY A 38 6.13 1.35 -11.52
CA GLY A 38 7.04 0.35 -12.06
C GLY A 38 6.31 -0.66 -12.97
N GLY A 39 5.12 -1.10 -12.54
CA GLY A 39 4.33 -2.10 -13.25
C GLY A 39 5.01 -3.47 -13.30
N VAL A 40 4.64 -4.30 -14.29
CA VAL A 40 5.18 -5.66 -14.45
C VAL A 40 6.69 -5.67 -14.65
N MET A 41 7.24 -4.63 -15.27
CA MET A 41 8.68 -4.54 -15.51
C MET A 41 9.50 -4.58 -14.22
N ALA A 42 8.96 -4.06 -13.10
CA ALA A 42 9.63 -4.14 -11.80
C ALA A 42 9.72 -5.59 -11.27
N GLN A 43 8.78 -6.46 -11.65
CA GLN A 43 8.76 -7.87 -11.24
C GLN A 43 9.74 -8.74 -12.02
N LEU A 44 10.23 -8.27 -13.19
CA LEU A 44 11.17 -9.03 -14.00
C LEU A 44 12.57 -8.95 -13.40
N ASP A 45 13.38 -10.00 -13.52
CA ASP A 45 14.80 -9.92 -13.18
C ASP A 45 15.59 -9.25 -14.32
N LYS A 46 15.47 -9.79 -15.54
CA LYS A 46 16.18 -9.32 -16.74
C LYS A 46 15.24 -8.94 -17.88
N THR A 47 15.73 -8.09 -18.78
CA THR A 47 15.03 -7.70 -20.01
C THR A 47 15.78 -8.14 -21.25
N PHE A 48 15.12 -8.88 -22.14
CA PHE A 48 15.68 -9.22 -23.45
C PHE A 48 15.70 -7.99 -24.37
N PRO A 49 16.57 -7.92 -25.39
CA PRO A 49 17.61 -8.89 -25.77
C PRO A 49 18.95 -8.68 -25.04
N THR A 50 19.14 -7.56 -24.35
CA THR A 50 20.42 -7.20 -23.73
C THR A 50 20.71 -7.96 -22.43
N ASN A 51 19.69 -8.58 -21.83
CA ASN A 51 19.76 -9.22 -20.51
C ASN A 51 20.23 -8.27 -19.40
N ASP A 52 19.90 -6.98 -19.54
CA ASP A 52 20.08 -6.01 -18.48
C ASP A 52 19.14 -6.28 -17.31
N CYS A 53 19.55 -5.90 -16.10
CA CYS A 53 18.67 -5.87 -14.93
C CYS A 53 17.53 -4.88 -15.18
N SER A 54 16.28 -5.34 -15.06
CA SER A 54 15.08 -4.52 -15.27
C SER A 54 15.08 -3.26 -14.38
N MET A 55 15.50 -3.43 -13.13
CA MET A 55 15.54 -2.36 -12.14
C MET A 55 16.67 -1.38 -12.41
N CYS A 56 17.76 -1.77 -13.06
CA CYS A 56 18.82 -0.83 -13.44
C CYS A 56 18.33 0.21 -14.44
N ILE A 57 17.42 -0.17 -15.35
CA ILE A 57 16.86 0.74 -16.36
C ILE A 57 15.58 1.44 -15.89
N LEU A 58 14.79 0.79 -15.04
CA LEU A 58 13.50 1.31 -14.58
C LEU A 58 13.63 2.23 -13.35
N SER A 59 14.48 1.88 -12.38
CA SER A 59 14.59 2.64 -11.11
C SER A 59 14.94 4.11 -11.32
N PRO A 60 15.88 4.49 -12.21
CA PRO A 60 16.19 5.90 -12.44
C PRO A 60 14.95 6.68 -12.92
N LYS A 61 14.20 6.11 -13.87
CA LYS A 61 12.97 6.72 -14.40
C LYS A 61 11.87 6.83 -13.35
N MET A 62 11.74 5.83 -12.48
CA MET A 62 10.78 5.89 -11.36
C MET A 62 11.13 7.00 -10.38
N VAL A 63 12.40 7.12 -9.99
CA VAL A 63 12.86 8.16 -9.06
C VAL A 63 12.70 9.54 -9.67
N GLU A 64 13.03 9.69 -10.96
CA GLU A 64 12.85 10.92 -11.71
C GLU A 64 11.38 11.34 -11.76
N ALA A 65 10.48 10.44 -12.19
CA ALA A 65 9.06 10.73 -12.25
C ALA A 65 8.46 11.03 -10.86
N GLY A 66 8.95 10.37 -9.81
CA GLY A 66 8.50 10.60 -8.43
C GLY A 66 8.99 11.91 -7.80
N ARG A 67 10.03 12.54 -8.36
CA ARG A 67 10.62 13.80 -7.85
C ARG A 67 10.40 14.99 -8.78
N HIS A 68 9.87 14.77 -9.98
CA HIS A 68 9.70 15.80 -10.99
C HIS A 68 8.64 16.83 -10.54
N LEU A 69 8.97 18.12 -10.57
CA LEU A 69 8.11 19.20 -10.06
C LEU A 69 6.78 19.34 -10.85
N ASN A 70 6.79 18.98 -12.13
CA ASN A 70 5.58 19.00 -12.98
C ASN A 70 4.77 17.69 -12.93
N ILE A 71 5.23 16.65 -12.22
CA ILE A 71 4.52 15.37 -12.12
C ILE A 71 3.92 15.24 -10.72
N GLU A 72 2.61 15.10 -10.65
CA GLU A 72 1.88 14.80 -9.43
C GLU A 72 1.53 13.30 -9.40
N LEU A 73 2.25 12.56 -8.57
CA LEU A 73 2.10 11.11 -8.46
C LEU A 73 0.96 10.74 -7.50
N ILE A 74 -0.04 10.02 -8.02
CA ILE A 74 -1.22 9.55 -7.27
C ILE A 74 -1.18 8.02 -7.23
N THR A 75 -0.62 7.45 -6.16
CA THR A 75 -0.63 5.99 -5.91
C THR A 75 -1.84 5.54 -5.10
N GLY A 76 -2.20 4.26 -5.22
CA GLY A 76 -3.39 3.70 -4.60
C GLY A 76 -4.70 4.28 -5.16
N GLY A 77 -4.66 4.83 -6.37
CA GLY A 77 -5.76 5.55 -6.98
C GLY A 77 -6.40 4.78 -8.12
N GLU A 78 -7.73 4.74 -8.17
CA GLU A 78 -8.49 4.14 -9.26
C GLU A 78 -9.34 5.19 -9.96
N LEU A 79 -9.38 5.13 -11.30
CA LEU A 79 -10.25 5.96 -12.12
C LEU A 79 -11.70 5.49 -11.99
N LEU A 80 -12.63 6.40 -11.67
CA LEU A 80 -14.06 6.07 -11.60
C LEU A 80 -14.82 6.51 -12.85
N SER A 81 -14.60 7.73 -13.31
CA SER A 81 -15.31 8.31 -14.46
C SER A 81 -14.50 9.45 -15.06
N VAL A 82 -14.68 9.63 -16.36
CA VAL A 82 -14.14 10.74 -17.15
C VAL A 82 -15.33 11.38 -17.85
N ASP A 83 -15.57 12.65 -17.57
CA ASP A 83 -16.60 13.47 -18.19
C ASP A 83 -15.93 14.62 -18.97
N GLY A 84 -16.55 15.11 -20.03
CA GLY A 84 -16.08 16.28 -20.78
C GLY A 84 -15.60 15.97 -22.21
N GLU A 85 -14.87 16.91 -22.79
CA GLU A 85 -14.44 16.91 -24.19
C GLU A 85 -12.92 17.15 -24.31
N PRO A 86 -12.28 16.88 -25.46
CA PRO A 86 -10.85 17.09 -25.64
C PRO A 86 -10.40 18.49 -25.21
N GLY A 87 -9.48 18.55 -24.24
CA GLY A 87 -8.97 19.79 -23.66
C GLY A 87 -9.67 20.26 -22.38
N ASN A 88 -10.85 19.71 -22.05
CA ASN A 88 -11.59 20.03 -20.84
C ASN A 88 -12.21 18.78 -20.19
N PHE A 89 -11.33 17.88 -19.72
CA PHE A 89 -11.74 16.67 -19.02
C PHE A 89 -11.92 16.93 -17.52
N LYS A 90 -13.01 16.41 -16.96
CA LYS A 90 -13.23 16.30 -15.52
C LYS A 90 -13.17 14.84 -15.11
N VAL A 91 -12.25 14.53 -14.21
CA VAL A 91 -11.94 13.15 -13.83
C VAL A 91 -12.25 12.93 -12.35
N LYS A 92 -12.94 11.84 -12.03
CA LYS A 92 -13.15 11.40 -10.63
C LYS A 92 -12.22 10.23 -10.33
N ILE A 93 -11.41 10.39 -9.28
CA ILE A 93 -10.44 9.40 -8.84
C ILE A 93 -10.83 8.95 -7.42
N LYS A 94 -10.87 7.63 -7.20
CA LYS A 94 -10.99 7.02 -5.89
C LYS A 94 -9.59 6.78 -5.33
N LYS A 95 -9.21 7.49 -4.27
CA LYS A 95 -7.94 7.27 -3.58
C LYS A 95 -8.15 6.32 -2.41
N ASN A 96 -7.54 5.13 -2.47
CA ASN A 96 -7.58 4.17 -1.38
C ASN A 96 -6.70 4.65 -0.22
N ALA A 97 -7.18 4.42 1.01
CA ALA A 97 -6.44 4.81 2.20
C ALA A 97 -5.20 3.93 2.36
N ARG A 98 -4.02 4.56 2.39
CA ARG A 98 -2.73 3.90 2.66
C ARG A 98 -2.56 3.53 4.15
N TYR A 99 -3.32 4.21 5.03
CA TYR A 99 -3.20 4.16 6.50
C TYR A 99 -1.81 4.50 7.05
N VAL A 100 -0.95 5.07 6.20
CA VAL A 100 0.37 5.59 6.54
C VAL A 100 0.45 6.96 5.88
N ASP A 101 0.87 7.96 6.67
CA ASP A 101 1.10 9.31 6.20
C ASP A 101 2.39 9.36 5.39
N LEU A 102 2.28 9.68 4.09
CA LEU A 102 3.40 9.70 3.16
C LEU A 102 4.47 10.74 3.54
N GLU A 103 4.06 11.86 4.14
CA GLU A 103 4.98 12.94 4.52
C GLU A 103 5.80 12.58 5.76
N LYS A 104 5.27 11.71 6.63
CA LYS A 104 5.92 11.28 7.87
C LYS A 104 6.65 9.95 7.75
N CYS A 105 6.31 9.14 6.74
CA CYS A 105 6.92 7.84 6.53
C CYS A 105 8.35 8.00 6.02
N LYS A 106 9.32 7.47 6.77
CA LYS A 106 10.73 7.45 6.37
C LYS A 106 11.13 6.24 5.53
N GLY A 107 10.22 5.27 5.36
CA GLY A 107 10.50 4.04 4.63
C GLY A 107 11.54 3.11 5.28
N CYS A 108 11.75 3.18 6.60
CA CYS A 108 12.80 2.42 7.30
C CYS A 108 12.57 0.89 7.39
N GLY A 109 11.31 0.45 7.52
CA GLY A 109 10.99 -0.98 7.57
C GLY A 109 10.70 -1.55 8.96
N ASP A 110 11.04 -0.84 10.05
CA ASP A 110 10.84 -1.30 11.43
C ASP A 110 9.41 -1.78 11.72
N CYS A 111 8.44 -1.12 11.08
CA CYS A 111 7.03 -1.46 11.21
C CYS A 111 6.66 -2.84 10.62
N ALA A 112 7.33 -3.27 9.54
CA ALA A 112 7.13 -4.59 8.95
C ALA A 112 7.77 -5.68 9.82
N GLU A 113 8.97 -5.43 10.36
CA GLU A 113 9.62 -6.36 11.28
C GLU A 113 8.78 -6.62 12.54
N ALA A 114 8.20 -5.56 13.12
CA ALA A 114 7.32 -5.65 14.28
C ALA A 114 5.95 -6.27 13.98
N CYS A 115 5.60 -6.54 12.72
CA CYS A 115 4.27 -7.01 12.34
C CYS A 115 4.14 -8.53 12.54
N PRO A 116 3.23 -9.01 13.41
CA PRO A 116 3.03 -10.44 13.62
C PRO A 116 2.15 -11.10 12.55
N VAL A 117 1.53 -10.30 11.67
CA VAL A 117 0.54 -10.76 10.69
C VAL A 117 1.23 -11.06 9.37
N GLU A 118 0.97 -12.25 8.84
CA GLU A 118 1.48 -12.72 7.56
C GLU A 118 0.32 -12.95 6.59
N VAL A 119 0.53 -12.52 5.34
CA VAL A 119 -0.44 -12.62 4.24
C VAL A 119 0.33 -12.92 2.94
N LEU A 120 -0.33 -13.50 1.95
CA LEU A 120 0.29 -13.76 0.65
C LEU A 120 0.78 -12.46 0.00
N HIS A 121 1.91 -12.53 -0.69
CA HIS A 121 2.57 -11.40 -1.34
C HIS A 121 2.12 -11.28 -2.81
N PRO A 122 1.24 -10.30 -3.17
CA PRO A 122 0.71 -10.23 -4.53
C PRO A 122 1.76 -9.89 -5.59
N TYR A 123 2.77 -9.09 -5.23
CA TYR A 123 3.88 -8.75 -6.13
C TYR A 123 4.73 -9.97 -6.53
N GLU A 124 4.87 -10.95 -5.62
CA GLU A 124 5.62 -12.20 -5.83
C GLU A 124 4.68 -13.32 -6.33
N GLU A 125 3.59 -12.95 -7.01
CA GLU A 125 2.57 -13.88 -7.53
C GLU A 125 2.02 -14.86 -6.47
N ASN A 126 1.95 -14.42 -5.21
CA ASN A 126 1.54 -15.20 -4.04
C ASN A 126 2.41 -16.43 -3.74
N LEU A 127 3.65 -16.47 -4.23
CA LEU A 127 4.62 -17.53 -3.95
C LEU A 127 5.25 -17.38 -2.56
N THR A 128 5.23 -16.18 -1.99
CA THR A 128 5.81 -15.86 -0.69
C THR A 128 4.80 -15.17 0.23
N LEU A 129 5.17 -15.06 1.50
CA LEU A 129 4.42 -14.32 2.51
C LEU A 129 5.04 -12.94 2.72
N ARG A 130 4.18 -11.95 2.97
CA ARG A 130 4.53 -10.61 3.41
C ARG A 130 3.81 -10.26 4.71
N LYS A 131 4.18 -9.13 5.28
CA LYS A 131 3.50 -8.56 6.45
C LYS A 131 2.28 -7.74 6.05
N ALA A 132 1.39 -7.50 7.01
CA ALA A 132 0.18 -6.68 6.76
C ALA A 132 0.53 -5.22 6.45
N ILE A 133 1.53 -4.66 7.13
CA ILE A 133 2.19 -3.42 6.71
C ILE A 133 3.37 -3.75 5.80
N TRP A 134 3.36 -3.21 4.60
CA TRP A 134 4.29 -3.63 3.55
C TRP A 134 4.56 -2.52 2.54
N ARG A 135 5.65 -2.71 1.78
CA ARG A 135 5.99 -1.97 0.56
C ARG A 135 6.13 -3.01 -0.56
N PRO A 136 5.70 -2.72 -1.81
CA PRO A 136 5.67 -3.76 -2.86
C PRO A 136 7.01 -4.42 -3.18
N PHE A 137 8.08 -3.64 -3.23
CA PHE A 137 9.45 -4.06 -3.45
C PHE A 137 10.39 -2.98 -2.91
N ASP A 138 11.69 -3.24 -2.86
CA ASP A 138 12.61 -2.36 -2.11
C ASP A 138 12.84 -0.99 -2.74
N GLN A 139 12.89 -0.93 -4.07
CA GLN A 139 13.06 0.29 -4.83
C GLN A 139 11.72 0.95 -5.21
N ALA A 140 10.63 0.63 -4.51
CA ALA A 140 9.31 1.17 -4.79
C ALA A 140 9.26 2.70 -4.66
N VAL A 141 8.50 3.34 -5.55
CA VAL A 141 8.28 4.79 -5.60
C VAL A 141 6.78 5.08 -5.55
N PRO A 142 6.27 5.79 -4.53
CA PRO A 142 6.99 6.37 -3.40
C PRO A 142 7.54 5.30 -2.45
N SER A 143 8.70 5.57 -1.84
CA SER A 143 9.34 4.68 -0.87
C SER A 143 8.66 4.76 0.50
N ALA A 144 7.40 4.31 0.54
CA ALA A 144 6.54 4.36 1.71
C ALA A 144 5.76 3.06 1.87
N PHE A 145 5.47 2.73 3.12
CA PHE A 145 4.69 1.56 3.49
C PHE A 145 3.19 1.83 3.36
N ALA A 146 2.39 0.77 3.36
CA ALA A 146 0.94 0.81 3.44
C ALA A 146 0.45 -0.33 4.33
N ILE A 147 -0.69 -0.14 4.99
CA ILE A 147 -1.34 -1.18 5.79
C ILE A 147 -2.48 -1.78 4.97
N ASP A 148 -2.44 -3.10 4.78
CA ASP A 148 -3.57 -3.84 4.22
C ASP A 148 -4.64 -4.06 5.30
N LYS A 149 -5.70 -3.24 5.26
CA LYS A 149 -6.80 -3.30 6.22
C LYS A 149 -8.03 -3.95 5.60
N LYS A 150 -8.26 -5.23 5.93
CA LYS A 150 -9.44 -6.01 5.51
C LYS A 150 -10.71 -5.75 6.34
N GLY A 151 -10.66 -4.85 7.32
CA GLY A 151 -11.80 -4.49 8.19
C GLY A 151 -11.71 -5.04 9.61
N ILE A 152 -12.84 -5.05 10.32
CA ILE A 152 -12.94 -5.60 11.67
C ILE A 152 -13.34 -7.09 11.56
N PRO A 153 -12.59 -8.01 12.19
CA PRO A 153 -12.92 -9.43 12.08
C PRO A 153 -14.27 -9.73 12.75
N PRO A 154 -15.05 -10.71 12.22
CA PRO A 154 -16.37 -11.04 12.76
C PRO A 154 -16.35 -11.35 14.26
N CYS A 155 -15.28 -11.99 14.74
CA CYS A 155 -15.08 -12.30 16.16
C CYS A 155 -15.04 -11.03 17.04
N ARG A 156 -14.46 -9.93 16.57
CA ARG A 156 -14.43 -8.65 17.29
C ARG A 156 -15.73 -7.85 17.09
N ALA A 157 -16.30 -7.92 15.88
CA ALA A 157 -17.52 -7.20 15.54
C ALA A 157 -18.74 -7.74 16.30
N ARG A 158 -18.88 -9.07 16.41
CA ARG A 158 -20.00 -9.74 17.08
C ARG A 158 -19.78 -10.02 18.56
N CYS A 159 -18.56 -9.86 19.06
CA CYS A 159 -18.29 -10.03 20.49
C CYS A 159 -19.11 -8.99 21.28
N PRO A 160 -19.94 -9.39 22.26
CA PRO A 160 -20.74 -8.47 23.07
C PRO A 160 -19.92 -7.39 23.79
N ILE A 161 -18.66 -7.69 24.10
CA ILE A 161 -17.70 -6.78 24.73
C ILE A 161 -16.67 -6.21 23.74
N HIS A 162 -16.84 -6.45 22.43
CA HIS A 162 -15.93 -6.04 21.36
C HIS A 162 -14.45 -6.33 21.63
N LEU A 163 -14.15 -7.47 22.26
CA LEU A 163 -12.79 -7.89 22.60
C LEU A 163 -11.96 -8.07 21.34
N ASN A 164 -10.72 -7.56 21.37
CA ASN A 164 -9.78 -7.74 20.27
C ASN A 164 -9.09 -9.11 20.32
N ALA A 165 -9.86 -10.18 20.12
CA ALA A 165 -9.37 -11.55 20.17
C ALA A 165 -8.21 -11.80 19.17
N HIS A 166 -8.29 -11.22 17.96
CA HIS A 166 -7.18 -11.30 16.99
C HIS A 166 -5.90 -10.67 17.54
N GLY A 167 -5.98 -9.47 18.11
CA GLY A 167 -4.83 -8.81 18.72
C GLY A 167 -4.21 -9.65 19.83
N TYR A 168 -5.05 -10.27 20.68
CA TYR A 168 -4.60 -11.17 21.74
C TYR A 168 -3.83 -12.38 21.18
N VAL A 169 -4.43 -13.11 20.23
CA VAL A 169 -3.80 -14.32 19.65
C VAL A 169 -2.49 -13.97 18.93
N MET A 170 -2.44 -12.82 18.24
CA MET A 170 -1.22 -12.36 17.57
C MET A 170 -0.13 -11.95 18.57
N ALA A 171 -0.48 -11.28 19.67
CA ALA A 171 0.47 -10.93 20.72
C ALA A 171 1.03 -12.18 21.43
N VAL A 172 0.18 -13.19 21.66
CA VAL A 172 0.61 -14.49 22.18
C VAL A 172 1.54 -15.22 21.20
N LYS A 173 1.20 -15.25 19.91
CA LYS A 173 2.07 -15.83 18.85
C LYS A 173 3.44 -15.15 18.81
N ALA A 174 3.48 -13.84 19.03
CA ALA A 174 4.70 -13.05 19.07
C ALA A 174 5.48 -13.15 20.40
N GLY A 175 4.98 -13.87 21.41
CA GLY A 175 5.60 -13.94 22.74
C GLY A 175 5.46 -12.66 23.58
N GLU A 176 4.63 -11.70 23.15
CA GLU A 176 4.37 -10.43 23.84
C GLU A 176 3.30 -10.60 24.94
N TRP A 177 3.59 -11.40 25.96
CA TRP A 177 2.62 -11.76 27.02
C TRP A 177 2.02 -10.55 27.75
N LYS A 178 2.82 -9.51 27.99
CA LYS A 178 2.36 -8.26 28.62
C LYS A 178 1.30 -7.58 27.75
N ARG A 179 1.58 -7.41 26.46
CA ARG A 179 0.63 -6.81 25.51
C ARG A 179 -0.63 -7.64 25.39
N ALA A 180 -0.52 -8.96 25.35
CA ALA A 180 -1.69 -9.85 25.32
C ALA A 180 -2.60 -9.60 26.53
N GLN A 181 -2.05 -9.48 27.74
CA GLN A 181 -2.85 -9.14 28.93
C GLN A 181 -3.44 -7.73 28.87
N GLU A 182 -2.69 -6.75 28.37
CA GLU A 182 -3.18 -5.37 28.22
C GLU A 182 -4.36 -5.26 27.25
N ILE A 183 -4.36 -6.03 26.16
CA ILE A 183 -5.48 -6.07 25.21
C ILE A 183 -6.78 -6.49 25.91
N VAL A 184 -6.72 -7.43 26.85
CA VAL A 184 -7.90 -7.89 27.58
C VAL A 184 -8.27 -6.93 28.71
N ARG A 185 -7.27 -6.54 29.51
CA ARG A 185 -7.49 -5.78 30.76
C ARG A 185 -7.68 -4.29 30.56
N LYS A 186 -6.94 -3.66 29.63
CA LYS A 186 -6.93 -2.20 29.46
C LYS A 186 -7.82 -1.71 28.31
N GLU A 187 -7.90 -2.42 27.19
CA GLU A 187 -8.72 -1.94 26.06
C GLU A 187 -10.25 -2.04 26.32
N ARG A 188 -10.65 -2.85 27.31
CA ARG A 188 -12.06 -3.15 27.63
C ARG A 188 -12.40 -3.12 29.12
N ASP A 189 -11.45 -2.73 29.97
CA ASP A 189 -11.58 -2.80 31.44
C ASP A 189 -12.09 -4.16 31.94
N PHE A 190 -11.67 -5.23 31.27
CA PHE A 190 -12.18 -6.57 31.52
C PHE A 190 -11.20 -7.36 32.40
N VAL A 191 -11.51 -7.41 33.70
CA VAL A 191 -10.63 -8.01 34.72
C VAL A 191 -10.59 -9.54 34.63
N PHE A 192 -11.67 -10.17 34.15
CA PHE A 192 -11.83 -11.63 34.17
C PHE A 192 -11.71 -12.27 32.78
N ALA A 193 -10.51 -12.26 32.20
CA ALA A 193 -10.23 -12.86 30.88
C ALA A 193 -10.84 -14.27 30.67
N ALA A 194 -10.88 -15.10 31.72
CA ALA A 194 -11.46 -16.44 31.69
C ALA A 194 -12.99 -16.46 31.41
N THR A 195 -13.72 -15.39 31.75
CA THR A 195 -15.17 -15.29 31.52
C THR A 195 -15.47 -14.94 30.06
N ALA A 196 -14.59 -14.20 29.38
CA ALA A 196 -14.76 -13.85 27.96
C ALA A 196 -14.82 -15.10 27.06
N ALA A 197 -14.07 -16.15 27.39
CA ALA A 197 -14.11 -17.42 26.67
C ALA A 197 -15.46 -18.15 26.78
N ARG A 198 -16.22 -17.92 27.86
CA ARG A 198 -17.55 -18.53 28.09
C ARG A 198 -18.70 -17.72 27.48
N ILE A 199 -18.47 -16.45 27.17
CA ILE A 199 -19.44 -15.53 26.57
C ILE A 199 -19.41 -15.62 25.03
N CYS A 200 -18.38 -16.27 24.46
CA CYS A 200 -18.28 -16.49 23.02
C CYS A 200 -19.33 -17.52 22.58
N THR A 201 -20.40 -17.06 21.94
CA THR A 201 -21.47 -17.90 21.37
C THR A 201 -21.18 -18.32 19.92
N HIS A 202 -19.91 -18.33 19.51
CA HIS A 202 -19.55 -18.87 18.20
C HIS A 202 -19.65 -20.40 18.26
N PRO A 203 -20.43 -21.06 17.38
CA PRO A 203 -20.55 -22.51 17.35
C PRO A 203 -19.20 -23.22 17.09
#